data_AF-A0A268TBV5-F1
#
_entry.id   AF-A0A268TBV5-F1
#
_cell.length_a   1.000
_cell.length_b   1.000
_cell.length_c   1.000
_cell.angle_alpha   90.00
_cell.angle_beta   90.00
_cell.angle_gamma   90.00
#
_symmetry.space_group_name_H-M   'P 1'
#
loop_
_entity.id
_entity.type
_entity.pdbx_description
1 polymer ?
#
loop_
_entity_poly.entity_id
_entity_poly.type
_entity_poly.pdbx_seq_one_letter_code
_entity_poly.pdbx_strand_id
1 'polypeptide(L)'
;MNELEIFELGLALAKALGGDKEAIADVALLYQRHPEMFENIKDVVETIEKVIKDPDLVMKNPSPNRRSDDEILAAKKLDTQKMGEIGIRNDEGTNVIFHANKKRIREFERLEEKIITDGEDAHTPHIQAQSLDGRLVQKNISSAKSILPKNPQSKPYDRDKNPQNPKEKTKKRR
;
A
#
# COMPACT_ATOMS: atom_id res chain seq x y z
N MET A 1 -23.80 4.91 24.44
CA MET A 1 -22.53 5.66 24.58
C MET A 1 -21.53 4.89 23.75
N ASN A 2 -20.96 5.50 22.71
CA ASN A 2 -19.91 4.84 21.94
C ASN A 2 -18.60 5.12 22.67
N GLU A 3 -18.01 4.07 23.22
CA GLU A 3 -16.70 4.16 23.85
C GLU A 3 -15.65 4.18 22.73
N LEU A 4 -15.11 5.37 22.47
CA LEU A 4 -13.96 5.53 21.60
C LEU A 4 -12.70 5.19 22.40
N GLU A 5 -11.91 4.25 21.88
CA GLU A 5 -10.61 3.90 22.44
C GLU A 5 -9.49 4.51 21.60
N ILE A 6 -8.43 4.94 22.27
CA ILE A 6 -7.22 5.51 21.65
C ILE A 6 -6.15 4.42 21.65
N PHE A 7 -5.49 4.28 20.51
CA PHE A 7 -4.52 3.24 20.24
C PHE A 7 -3.20 3.86 19.80
N GLU A 8 -2.10 3.45 20.43
CA GLU A 8 -0.75 3.85 20.03
C GLU A 8 -0.28 3.03 18.81
N LEU A 9 0.11 3.73 17.76
CA LEU A 9 0.57 3.18 16.50
C LEU A 9 2.06 2.82 16.57
N GLY A 10 2.39 1.64 16.05
CA GLY A 10 3.77 1.24 15.80
C GLY A 10 4.45 2.13 14.76
N LEU A 11 5.78 2.12 14.76
CA LEU A 11 6.61 3.01 13.93
C LEU A 11 6.29 2.91 12.42
N ALA A 12 6.01 1.70 11.93
CA ALA A 12 5.69 1.45 10.53
C ALA A 12 4.38 2.16 10.12
N LEU A 13 3.35 2.06 10.96
CA LEU A 13 2.06 2.72 10.74
C LEU A 13 2.16 4.22 10.92
N ALA A 14 2.85 4.68 11.96
CA ALA A 14 3.05 6.11 12.17
C ALA A 14 3.72 6.76 10.96
N LYS A 15 4.75 6.12 10.40
CA LYS A 15 5.40 6.59 9.17
C LYS A 15 4.47 6.57 7.96
N ALA A 16 3.63 5.54 7.82
CA ALA A 16 2.66 5.44 6.72
C ALA A 16 1.55 6.51 6.81
N LEU A 17 1.21 6.94 8.02
CA LEU A 17 0.16 7.93 8.32
C LEU A 17 0.73 9.34 8.56
N GLY A 18 1.88 9.66 7.98
CA GLY A 18 2.42 11.03 8.01
C GLY A 18 3.12 11.45 9.31
N GLY A 19 3.39 10.52 10.22
CA GLY A 19 4.14 10.73 11.46
C GLY A 19 3.31 10.67 12.74
N ASP A 20 1.99 10.58 12.62
CA ASP A 20 1.08 10.48 13.76
C ASP A 20 1.23 9.15 14.49
N LYS A 21 1.14 9.18 15.82
CA LYS A 21 1.41 8.02 16.67
C LYS A 21 0.16 7.43 17.30
N GLU A 22 -1.01 7.99 17.00
CA GLU A 22 -2.25 7.59 17.63
C GLU A 22 -3.35 7.42 16.59
N ALA A 23 -4.24 6.48 16.85
CA ALA A 23 -5.49 6.32 16.12
C ALA A 23 -6.63 6.04 17.09
N ILE A 24 -7.84 6.47 16.74
CA ILE A 24 -9.05 6.23 17.52
C ILE A 24 -9.90 5.14 16.89
N ALA A 25 -10.58 4.35 17.71
CA ALA A 25 -11.52 3.33 17.23
C ALA A 25 -12.81 3.31 18.06
N ASP A 26 -13.94 3.15 17.38
CA ASP A 26 -15.19 2.75 18.02
C ASP A 26 -15.22 1.22 18.09
N VAL A 27 -14.68 0.66 19.17
CA VAL A 27 -14.50 -0.79 19.33
C VAL A 27 -15.83 -1.52 19.35
N ALA A 28 -16.86 -0.91 19.94
CA ALA A 28 -18.22 -1.45 19.94
C ALA A 28 -18.77 -1.56 18.52
N LEU A 29 -18.57 -0.54 17.68
CA LEU A 29 -18.97 -0.57 16.27
C LEU A 29 -18.19 -1.60 15.47
N LEU A 30 -16.88 -1.74 15.72
CA LEU A 30 -16.05 -2.75 15.06
C LEU A 30 -16.51 -4.17 15.40
N TYR A 31 -16.82 -4.43 16.67
CA TYR A 31 -17.41 -5.70 17.10
C TYR A 31 -18.76 -5.97 16.44
N GLN A 32 -19.66 -4.97 16.39
CA GLN A 32 -20.99 -5.10 15.78
C GLN A 32 -20.97 -5.39 14.28
N ARG A 33 -19.93 -4.97 13.56
CA ARG A 33 -19.79 -5.23 12.12
C ARG A 33 -19.45 -6.69 11.81
N HIS A 34 -18.66 -7.32 12.68
CA HIS A 34 -18.17 -8.69 12.50
C HIS A 34 -18.21 -9.48 13.82
N PRO A 35 -19.37 -9.63 14.48
CA PRO A 35 -19.47 -10.30 15.77
C PRO A 35 -19.09 -11.78 15.69
N GLU A 36 -19.19 -12.39 14.50
CA GLU A 36 -18.78 -13.77 14.22
C GLU A 36 -17.26 -13.97 14.23
N MET A 37 -16.49 -12.89 14.08
CA MET A 37 -15.04 -12.94 13.94
C MET A 37 -14.30 -12.74 15.26
N PHE A 38 -14.99 -12.30 16.30
CA PHE A 38 -14.44 -11.95 17.61
C PHE A 38 -15.24 -12.59 18.73
N GLU A 39 -14.56 -13.04 19.77
CA GLU A 39 -15.23 -13.65 20.92
C GLU A 39 -16.04 -12.62 21.73
N ASN A 40 -15.50 -11.40 21.84
CA ASN A 40 -16.08 -10.29 22.58
C ASN A 40 -15.36 -8.98 22.20
N ILE A 41 -15.79 -7.86 22.79
CA ILE A 41 -15.17 -6.54 22.57
C ILE A 41 -13.68 -6.54 22.94
N LYS A 42 -13.26 -7.23 24.01
CA LYS A 42 -11.83 -7.28 24.40
C LYS A 42 -10.98 -7.97 23.36
N ASP A 43 -11.52 -8.99 22.70
CA ASP A 43 -10.84 -9.68 21.61
C ASP A 43 -10.60 -8.77 20.40
N VAL A 44 -11.49 -7.80 20.16
CA VAL A 44 -11.28 -6.74 19.15
C VAL A 44 -10.10 -5.86 19.56
N VAL A 45 -10.09 -5.35 20.80
CA VAL A 45 -8.99 -4.51 21.33
C VAL A 45 -7.65 -5.23 21.22
N GLU A 46 -7.59 -6.48 21.68
CA GLU A 46 -6.35 -7.27 21.64
C GLU A 46 -5.87 -7.51 20.21
N THR A 47 -6.79 -7.78 19.28
CA THR A 47 -6.45 -7.92 17.86
C THR A 47 -5.94 -6.60 17.29
N ILE A 48 -6.58 -5.49 17.65
CA ILE A 48 -6.16 -4.16 17.23
C ILE A 48 -4.74 -3.88 17.69
N GLU A 49 -4.49 -4.00 19.00
CA GLU A 49 -3.18 -3.76 19.59
C GLU A 49 -2.06 -4.60 18.96
N LYS A 50 -2.31 -5.89 18.73
CA LYS A 50 -1.31 -6.79 18.13
C LYS A 50 -0.89 -6.33 16.75
N VAL A 51 -1.86 -5.95 15.91
CA VAL A 51 -1.58 -5.57 14.52
C VAL A 51 -1.00 -4.16 14.44
N ILE A 52 -1.49 -3.19 15.24
CA ILE A 52 -1.00 -1.81 15.13
C ILE A 52 0.41 -1.60 15.71
N LYS A 53 0.79 -2.35 16.75
CA LYS A 53 2.09 -2.18 17.42
C LYS A 53 3.23 -2.64 16.54
N ASP A 54 3.03 -3.75 15.85
CA ASP A 54 4.03 -4.38 15.00
C ASP A 54 3.33 -5.11 13.85
N PRO A 55 2.80 -4.41 12.84
CA PRO A 55 2.20 -5.08 11.69
C PRO A 55 3.27 -5.84 10.92
N ASP A 56 2.95 -7.00 10.36
CA ASP A 56 3.89 -7.68 9.45
C ASP A 56 3.86 -7.01 8.06
N LEU A 57 2.72 -6.43 7.71
CA LEU A 57 2.45 -5.84 6.41
C LEU A 57 1.70 -4.51 6.55
N VAL A 58 2.16 -3.48 5.83
CA VAL A 58 1.47 -2.19 5.73
C VAL A 58 1.43 -1.77 4.27
N MET A 59 0.23 -1.49 3.77
CA MET A 59 0.02 -1.08 2.39
C MET A 59 -1.14 -0.12 2.25
N LYS A 60 -1.23 0.59 1.12
CA LYS A 60 -2.46 1.31 0.78
C LYS A 60 -3.59 0.33 0.56
N ASN A 61 -4.81 0.70 0.96
CA ASN A 61 -5.98 -0.16 0.79
C ASN A 61 -6.18 -0.46 -0.72
N PRO A 62 -6.04 -1.72 -1.15
CA PRO A 62 -6.14 -2.09 -2.56
C PRO A 62 -7.59 -2.14 -3.05
N SER A 63 -8.57 -1.86 -2.18
CA SER A 63 -9.98 -1.87 -2.54
C SER A 63 -10.27 -0.82 -3.63
N PRO A 64 -10.96 -1.20 -4.73
CA PRO A 64 -11.41 -0.24 -5.75
C PRO A 64 -12.47 0.72 -5.20
N ASN A 65 -13.08 0.38 -4.05
CA ASN A 65 -14.06 1.20 -3.34
C ASN A 65 -13.42 2.04 -2.21
N ARG A 66 -12.10 2.23 -2.22
CA ARG A 66 -11.44 3.10 -1.24
C ARG A 66 -12.07 4.49 -1.29
N ARG A 67 -12.40 5.05 -0.12
CA ARG A 67 -13.00 6.39 -0.05
C ARG A 67 -11.95 7.49 -0.19
N SER A 68 -10.68 7.17 0.10
CA SER A 68 -9.54 8.08 -0.06
C SER A 68 -8.27 7.31 -0.39
N ASP A 69 -7.28 8.03 -0.94
CA ASP A 69 -5.93 7.51 -1.18
C ASP A 69 -5.10 7.33 0.11
N ASP A 70 -5.69 7.71 1.24
CA ASP A 70 -5.10 7.75 2.58
C ASP A 70 -5.58 6.58 3.46
N GLU A 71 -6.39 5.68 2.90
CA GLU A 71 -6.73 4.42 3.56
C GLU A 71 -5.53 3.47 3.55
N ILE A 72 -5.04 3.14 4.74
CA ILE A 72 -3.97 2.17 4.98
C ILE A 72 -4.56 0.87 5.51
N LEU A 73 -4.07 -0.24 4.97
CA LEU A 73 -4.33 -1.57 5.45
C LEU A 73 -3.08 -2.10 6.16
N ALA A 74 -3.26 -2.52 7.41
CA ALA A 74 -2.25 -3.23 8.18
C ALA A 74 -2.69 -4.67 8.42
N ALA A 75 -1.76 -5.60 8.27
CA ALA A 75 -2.01 -7.00 8.54
C ALA A 75 -0.89 -7.62 9.37
N LYS A 76 -1.27 -8.57 10.23
CA LYS A 76 -0.33 -9.37 11.04
C LYS A 76 -0.76 -10.82 11.09
N LYS A 77 0.18 -11.76 11.03
CA LYS A 77 -0.06 -13.18 11.34
C LYS A 77 -0.27 -13.28 12.86
N LEU A 78 -1.44 -13.77 13.27
CA LEU A 78 -1.76 -13.95 14.70
C LEU A 78 -1.29 -15.31 15.20
N ASP A 79 -1.46 -16.33 14.35
CA ASP A 79 -1.02 -17.70 14.58
C ASP A 79 -0.80 -18.41 13.23
N THR A 80 -0.68 -19.75 13.25
CA THR A 80 -0.45 -20.56 12.05
C THR A 80 -1.66 -20.70 11.12
N GLN A 81 -2.86 -20.30 11.57
CA GLN A 81 -4.13 -20.43 10.87
C GLN A 81 -4.84 -19.11 10.62
N LYS A 82 -4.54 -18.06 11.40
CA LYS A 82 -5.26 -16.78 11.43
C LYS A 82 -4.32 -15.59 11.27
N MET A 83 -4.87 -14.54 10.67
CA MET A 83 -4.27 -13.22 10.57
C MET A 83 -5.24 -12.16 11.08
N GLY A 84 -4.71 -11.07 11.60
CA GLY A 84 -5.43 -9.84 11.89
C GLY A 84 -5.29 -8.87 10.72
N GLU A 85 -6.38 -8.19 10.39
CA GLU A 85 -6.43 -7.15 9.36
C GLU A 85 -7.09 -5.89 9.94
N ILE A 86 -6.47 -4.74 9.72
CA ILE A 86 -6.95 -3.44 10.21
C ILE A 86 -6.91 -2.41 9.10
N GLY A 87 -8.01 -1.69 8.94
CA GLY A 87 -8.12 -0.53 8.06
C GLY A 87 -8.07 0.75 8.88
N ILE A 88 -7.13 1.62 8.54
CA ILE A 88 -6.95 2.94 9.15
C ILE A 88 -7.09 3.99 8.05
N ARG A 89 -7.78 5.08 8.33
CA ARG A 89 -7.83 6.24 7.44
C ARG A 89 -7.57 7.50 8.23
N ASN A 90 -6.99 8.51 7.59
CA ASN A 90 -6.97 9.84 8.16
C ASN A 90 -8.30 10.54 7.83
N ASP A 91 -9.01 10.99 8.86
CA ASP A 91 -10.27 11.72 8.77
C ASP A 91 -10.02 13.13 9.33
N GLU A 92 -9.76 14.08 8.43
CA GLU A 92 -9.48 15.49 8.75
C GLU A 92 -8.38 15.70 9.82
N GLY A 93 -7.28 14.95 9.72
CA GLY A 93 -6.16 15.03 10.66
C GLY A 93 -6.27 14.09 11.86
N THR A 94 -7.33 13.28 11.94
CA THR A 94 -7.48 12.25 12.97
C THR A 94 -7.39 10.86 12.35
N ASN A 95 -6.47 10.01 12.80
CA ASN A 95 -6.43 8.63 12.32
C ASN A 95 -7.54 7.81 12.96
N VAL A 96 -8.40 7.21 12.14
CA VAL A 96 -9.56 6.43 12.58
C VAL A 96 -9.40 5.00 12.10
N ILE A 97 -9.45 4.07 13.05
CA ILE A 97 -9.56 2.63 12.77
C ILE A 97 -11.02 2.35 12.41
N PHE A 98 -11.27 2.09 11.13
CA PHE A 98 -12.61 1.87 10.61
C PHE A 98 -12.88 0.40 10.27
N HIS A 99 -11.86 -0.45 10.28
CA HIS A 99 -12.00 -1.89 10.02
C HIS A 99 -11.07 -2.68 10.92
N ALA A 100 -11.57 -3.79 11.47
CA ALA A 100 -10.79 -4.79 12.19
C ALA A 100 -11.40 -6.17 11.90
N ASN A 101 -10.58 -7.16 11.57
CA ASN A 101 -11.03 -8.52 11.24
C ASN A 101 -9.97 -9.59 11.51
N LYS A 102 -10.39 -10.85 11.70
CA LYS A 102 -9.54 -12.04 11.87
C LYS A 102 -9.69 -13.04 10.71
N LYS A 103 -8.93 -12.85 9.64
CA LYS A 103 -9.01 -13.71 8.45
C LYS A 103 -8.18 -15.00 8.59
N ARG A 104 -8.35 -15.91 7.64
CA ARG A 104 -7.49 -17.11 7.52
C ARG A 104 -6.10 -16.70 7.04
N ILE A 105 -5.08 -17.44 7.45
CA ILE A 105 -3.68 -17.16 7.09
C ILE A 105 -3.43 -17.09 5.57
N ARG A 106 -4.19 -17.85 4.77
CA ARG A 106 -4.12 -17.80 3.29
C ARG A 106 -4.45 -16.44 2.71
N GLU A 107 -5.26 -15.62 3.40
CA GLU A 107 -5.53 -14.26 2.95
C GLU A 107 -4.30 -13.36 3.14
N PHE A 108 -3.42 -13.68 4.10
CA PHE A 108 -2.16 -12.98 4.29
C PHE A 108 -1.21 -13.25 3.12
N GLU A 109 -1.08 -14.52 2.72
CA GLU A 109 -0.25 -14.94 1.58
C GLU A 109 -0.72 -14.24 0.30
N ARG A 110 -2.05 -14.14 0.10
CA ARG A 110 -2.63 -13.38 -1.03
C ARG A 110 -2.30 -11.89 -1.00
N LEU A 111 -2.22 -11.28 0.19
CA LEU A 111 -1.81 -9.88 0.32
C LEU A 111 -0.32 -9.72 -0.01
N GLU A 112 0.54 -10.64 0.45
CA GLU A 112 1.96 -10.68 0.08
C GLU A 112 2.15 -10.82 -1.45
N GLU A 113 1.42 -11.72 -2.09
CA GLU A 113 1.49 -11.94 -3.54
C GLU A 113 1.04 -10.71 -4.35
N LYS A 114 -0.03 -10.03 -3.93
CA LYS A 114 -0.49 -8.79 -4.58
C LYS A 114 0.58 -7.72 -4.53
N ILE A 115 1.28 -7.58 -3.41
CA ILE A 115 2.39 -6.63 -3.27
C ILE A 115 3.52 -6.94 -4.25
N ILE A 116 3.88 -8.21 -4.41
CA ILE A 116 4.94 -8.62 -5.34
C ILE A 116 4.53 -8.29 -6.77
N THR A 117 3.28 -8.55 -7.12
CA THR A 117 2.77 -8.36 -8.49
C THR A 117 2.61 -6.87 -8.84
N ASP A 118 2.12 -6.05 -7.90
CA ASP A 118 1.92 -4.61 -8.11
C ASP A 118 3.24 -3.81 -8.04
N GLY A 119 4.29 -4.39 -7.44
CA GLY A 119 5.62 -3.78 -7.31
C GLY A 119 6.46 -3.75 -8.59
N GLU A 120 6.11 -4.54 -9.61
CA GLU A 120 6.83 -4.55 -10.90
C GLU A 120 6.42 -3.42 -11.85
N ASP A 121 5.29 -2.74 -11.65
CA ASP A 121 4.78 -1.79 -12.66
C ASP A 121 4.09 -0.50 -12.14
N ALA A 122 4.04 -0.21 -10.83
CA ALA A 122 3.40 1.03 -10.37
C ALA A 122 4.03 1.67 -9.12
N HIS A 123 4.19 3.01 -9.20
CA HIS A 123 4.64 3.93 -8.16
C HIS A 123 3.80 3.94 -6.87
N THR A 124 3.78 2.84 -6.12
CA THR A 124 3.09 2.77 -4.83
C THR A 124 4.12 2.77 -3.69
N PRO A 125 4.11 3.76 -2.78
CA PRO A 125 5.01 3.74 -1.63
C PRO A 125 4.56 2.62 -0.68
N HIS A 126 5.33 1.53 -0.65
CA HIS A 126 5.09 0.35 0.16
C HIS A 126 6.13 0.25 1.28
N ILE A 127 5.69 -0.13 2.48
CA ILE A 127 6.56 -0.36 3.64
C ILE A 127 6.26 -1.77 4.18
N GLN A 128 7.10 -2.73 3.82
CA GLN A 128 7.18 -3.98 4.57
C GLN A 128 7.76 -3.62 5.94
N ALA A 129 7.00 -3.81 7.01
CA ALA A 129 7.46 -3.48 8.36
C ALA A 129 8.73 -4.25 8.75
N GLN A 130 8.85 -5.50 8.29
CA GLN A 130 10.06 -6.32 8.46
C GLN A 130 11.29 -5.79 7.69
N SER A 131 11.09 -4.93 6.68
CA SER A 131 12.18 -4.28 5.94
C SER A 131 12.76 -3.07 6.68
N LEU A 132 12.06 -2.55 7.70
CA LEU A 132 12.55 -1.44 8.53
C LEU A 132 13.53 -1.89 9.62
N ASP A 133 13.54 -3.18 9.99
CA ASP A 133 14.42 -3.75 11.01
C ASP A 133 15.64 -4.44 10.39
N GLY A 134 16.43 -3.71 9.58
CA GLY A 134 17.85 -3.95 9.22
C GLY A 134 18.34 -5.36 8.80
N ARG A 135 17.48 -6.38 8.70
CA ARG A 135 17.80 -7.80 8.52
C ARG A 135 16.87 -8.41 7.48
N LEU A 136 16.79 -7.79 6.31
CA LEU A 136 16.15 -8.46 5.19
C LEU A 136 17.12 -9.50 4.61
N VAL A 137 16.81 -10.74 4.94
CA VAL A 137 17.39 -11.98 4.44
C VAL A 137 17.48 -11.90 2.92
N GLN A 138 18.71 -11.96 2.40
CA GLN A 138 18.98 -12.30 1.02
C GLN A 138 18.28 -13.63 0.69
N LYS A 139 17.20 -13.60 -0.07
CA LYS A 139 16.82 -14.76 -0.88
C LYS A 139 16.14 -14.31 -2.16
N ASN A 140 16.80 -14.72 -3.26
CA ASN A 140 16.35 -14.74 -4.64
C ASN A 140 16.63 -13.47 -5.46
N ILE A 141 17.90 -13.06 -5.50
CA ILE A 141 18.46 -12.43 -6.70
C ILE A 141 18.89 -13.57 -7.64
N SER A 142 17.94 -14.17 -8.37
CA SER A 142 18.29 -15.08 -9.45
C SER A 142 18.56 -14.28 -10.72
N SER A 143 19.86 -14.04 -10.93
CA SER A 143 20.54 -13.74 -12.20
C SER A 143 20.09 -12.48 -12.97
N ALA A 144 20.70 -11.35 -12.59
CA ALA A 144 20.80 -10.19 -13.45
C ALA A 144 21.60 -10.54 -14.71
N LYS A 145 20.95 -10.60 -15.88
CA LYS A 145 21.65 -10.54 -17.16
C LYS A 145 22.01 -9.06 -17.40
N SER A 146 23.27 -8.73 -17.14
CA SER A 146 23.84 -7.41 -17.38
C SER A 146 23.63 -6.99 -18.85
N ILE A 147 23.00 -5.85 -19.09
CA ILE A 147 23.15 -5.12 -20.35
C ILE A 147 23.56 -3.70 -20.00
N LEU A 148 24.88 -3.49 -20.03
CA LEU A 148 25.55 -2.18 -20.02
C LEU A 148 25.09 -1.33 -21.21
N PRO A 149 25.14 0.01 -21.09
CA PRO A 149 24.65 0.94 -22.12
C PRO A 149 25.63 0.99 -23.30
N LYS A 150 25.13 0.91 -24.52
CA LYS A 150 25.92 1.15 -25.74
C LYS A 150 25.37 2.35 -26.50
N ASN A 151 25.98 3.51 -26.26
CA ASN A 151 26.14 4.55 -27.27
C ASN A 151 27.26 4.11 -28.25
N PRO A 152 27.14 4.41 -29.55
CA PRO A 152 28.29 5.05 -30.21
C PRO A 152 27.91 6.15 -31.22
N GLN A 153 28.63 7.28 -31.14
CA GLN A 153 28.79 8.29 -32.19
C GLN A 153 29.57 7.73 -33.39
N SER A 154 29.17 8.08 -34.63
CA SER A 154 30.01 8.77 -35.64
C SER A 154 29.32 8.90 -37.00
N LYS A 155 29.35 10.11 -37.60
CA LYS A 155 28.98 10.44 -39.01
C LYS A 155 30.07 9.96 -40.00
N PRO A 156 29.82 10.00 -41.33
CA PRO A 156 30.20 11.19 -42.11
C PRO A 156 29.20 11.64 -43.20
N TYR A 157 29.43 12.87 -43.70
CA TYR A 157 28.77 13.63 -44.78
C TYR A 157 28.88 12.91 -46.16
N ASP A 158 28.09 13.17 -47.23
CA ASP A 158 27.88 14.47 -47.88
C ASP A 158 26.71 14.51 -48.92
N ARG A 159 26.30 15.75 -49.19
CA ARG A 159 25.45 16.39 -50.23
C ARG A 159 24.83 15.60 -51.41
N ASP A 160 23.56 15.91 -51.72
CA ASP A 160 23.25 16.84 -52.83
C ASP A 160 21.75 17.29 -52.95
N LYS A 161 21.58 18.63 -53.08
CA LYS A 161 20.58 19.42 -53.85
C LYS A 161 19.10 19.56 -53.38
N ASN A 162 18.87 20.58 -52.54
CA ASN A 162 18.16 21.89 -52.75
C ASN A 162 16.89 21.99 -53.67
N PRO A 163 16.03 23.05 -53.57
CA PRO A 163 14.62 22.96 -53.20
C PRO A 163 13.70 23.66 -54.22
N GLN A 164 12.38 23.66 -54.01
CA GLN A 164 11.54 24.79 -54.42
C GLN A 164 10.20 24.81 -53.68
N ASN A 165 9.78 26.04 -53.40
CA ASN A 165 8.83 26.50 -52.39
C ASN A 165 7.44 26.78 -53.06
N PRO A 166 6.50 27.57 -52.47
CA PRO A 166 5.23 27.13 -51.90
C PRO A 166 3.99 27.77 -52.59
N LYS A 167 2.85 27.83 -51.86
CA LYS A 167 1.58 28.59 -52.06
C LYS A 167 0.48 27.77 -52.77
N GLU A 168 -0.83 27.89 -52.49
CA GLU A 168 -1.61 28.94 -51.83
C GLU A 168 -3.01 28.46 -51.41
N LYS A 169 -3.67 29.32 -50.62
CA LYS A 169 -4.99 29.27 -49.96
C LYS A 169 -6.19 29.17 -50.93
N THR A 170 -7.33 28.63 -50.47
CA THR A 170 -8.66 29.30 -50.26
C THR A 170 -9.79 28.25 -50.06
N LYS A 171 -10.61 28.29 -48.99
CA LYS A 171 -11.95 28.95 -48.84
C LYS A 171 -12.95 28.52 -49.93
N LYS A 172 -14.09 27.85 -49.68
CA LYS A 172 -15.35 28.32 -49.02
C LYS A 172 -16.33 27.12 -49.01
N ARG A 173 -17.02 26.81 -47.90
CA ARG A 173 -18.46 27.09 -47.68
C ARG A 173 -19.36 27.01 -48.93
N ARG A 174 -20.14 25.94 -49.04
CA ARG A 174 -21.60 25.93 -48.84
C ARG A 174 -22.10 24.49 -48.73
#